data_AF-R1ETX4-F1
#
_entry.id   AF-R1ETX4-F1
#
_cell.length_a   1.000
_cell.length_b   1.000
_cell.length_c   1.000
_cell.angle_alpha   90.00
_cell.angle_beta   90.00
_cell.angle_gamma   90.00
#
_symmetry.space_group_name_H-M   'P 1'
#
loop_
_entity.id
_entity.type
_entity.pdbx_description
1 polymer ?
#
loop_
_entity_poly.entity_id
_entity_poly.type
_entity_poly.pdbx_seq_one_letter_code
_entity_poly.pdbx_strand_id
1 'polypeptide(L)'
;MSIFFRLLNHLREVGYPAHWLSDILSPLLTNTLETGARPPRTVPLALEETRQMFTNPPQPMSIAPFITELTTLASIWLPALNFGLLSGHAAIPPQTGIRKYGMVFGNVETRNVYNCAHALVFVDREITFHSDVPVEHWPLREIMSDDERDRRKRQPLTDRTHREGLHVLSTWTYRTEGREAAFWMREDVMRGMLAKGSWWCSIWSFDSWEMMASPVNVIREEVRDLGVWV
;
A
#
# COMPACT_ATOMS: atom_id res chain seq x y z
N MET A 1 -1.62 7.39 2.64
CA MET A 1 -0.36 7.44 3.43
C MET A 1 0.30 8.82 3.49
N SER A 2 -0.12 9.82 2.71
CA SER A 2 0.48 11.18 2.75
C SER A 2 0.51 11.86 4.13
N ILE A 3 -0.46 11.54 5.01
CA ILE A 3 -0.50 12.04 6.39
C ILE A 3 0.76 11.67 7.19
N PHE A 4 1.36 10.51 6.91
CA PHE A 4 2.57 10.07 7.60
C PHE A 4 3.74 11.03 7.35
N PHE A 5 3.97 11.46 6.11
CA PHE A 5 5.02 12.43 5.80
C PHE A 5 4.73 13.81 6.39
N ARG A 6 3.46 14.23 6.43
CA ARG A 6 3.06 15.48 7.12
C ARG A 6 3.35 15.40 8.62
N LEU A 7 3.09 14.25 9.25
CA LEU A 7 3.43 14.01 10.66
C LEU A 7 4.94 14.06 10.89
N LEU A 8 5.75 13.45 10.01
CA LEU A 8 7.21 13.54 10.10
C LEU A 8 7.71 14.99 10.00
N ASN A 9 7.16 15.79 9.07
CA ASN A 9 7.49 17.20 8.97
C ASN A 9 7.11 17.96 10.26
N HIS A 10 5.91 17.72 10.78
CA HIS A 10 5.46 18.35 12.02
C HIS A 10 6.33 17.98 13.23
N LEU A 11 6.68 16.70 13.39
CA LEU A 11 7.58 16.27 14.47
C LEU A 11 8.95 16.94 14.35
N ARG A 12 9.46 17.10 13.13
CA ARG A 12 10.71 17.83 12.89
C ARG A 12 10.60 19.29 13.34
N GLU A 13 9.50 19.97 12.99
CA GLU A 13 9.22 21.36 13.40
C GLU A 13 9.08 21.51 14.92
N VAL A 14 8.49 20.52 15.60
CA VAL A 14 8.36 20.49 17.07
C VAL A 14 9.71 20.24 17.77
N GLY A 15 10.76 19.91 17.03
CA GLY A 15 12.12 19.78 17.55
C GLY A 15 12.60 18.33 17.72
N TYR A 16 11.88 17.35 17.17
CA TYR A 16 12.37 15.97 17.18
C TYR A 16 13.68 15.87 16.36
N PRO A 17 14.68 15.12 16.85
CA PRO A 17 15.93 14.92 16.13
C PRO A 17 15.70 14.24 14.78
N ALA A 18 16.30 14.82 13.73
CA ALA A 18 16.24 14.30 12.36
C ALA A 18 16.66 12.82 12.25
N HIS A 19 17.70 12.42 12.98
CA HIS A 19 18.20 11.04 12.94
C HIS A 19 17.15 10.04 13.46
N TRP A 20 16.37 10.38 14.50
CA TRP A 20 15.28 9.51 14.97
C TRP A 20 14.18 9.32 13.93
N LEU A 21 13.82 10.39 13.22
CA LEU A 21 12.80 10.31 12.16
C LEU A 21 13.29 9.47 10.97
N SER A 22 14.58 9.62 10.63
CA SER A 22 15.23 8.76 9.63
C SER A 22 15.29 7.29 10.07
N ASP A 23 15.60 7.02 11.33
CA ASP A 23 15.68 5.66 11.88
C ASP A 23 14.33 4.95 11.86
N ILE A 24 13.21 5.69 11.94
CA ILE A 24 11.86 5.16 11.77
C ILE A 24 11.52 4.94 10.29
N LEU A 25 11.88 5.89 9.43
CA LEU A 25 11.53 5.84 8.01
C LEU A 25 12.33 4.79 7.24
N SER A 26 13.59 4.56 7.61
CA SER A 26 14.49 3.65 6.87
C SER A 26 13.96 2.20 6.86
N PRO A 27 13.61 1.56 8.00
CA PRO A 27 13.07 0.20 8.01
C PRO A 27 11.74 0.06 7.27
N LEU A 28 10.94 1.13 7.24
CA LEU A 28 9.69 1.15 6.48
C LEU A 28 9.96 1.15 4.98
N LEU A 29 10.93 1.94 4.50
CA LEU A 29 11.29 1.99 3.08
C LEU A 29 11.93 0.69 2.59
N THR A 30 12.64 -0.03 3.47
CA THR A 30 13.33 -1.28 3.14
C THR A 30 12.52 -2.54 3.44
N ASN A 31 11.30 -2.41 3.95
CA ASN A 31 10.46 -3.55 4.38
C ASN A 31 11.18 -4.46 5.41
N THR A 32 11.91 -3.87 6.35
CA THR A 32 12.64 -4.58 7.41
C THR A 32 12.09 -4.25 8.79
N LEU A 33 10.78 -4.01 8.89
CA LEU A 33 10.10 -3.65 10.13
C LEU A 33 9.97 -4.88 11.04
N GLU A 34 10.43 -4.73 12.29
CA GLU A 34 10.16 -5.70 13.35
C GLU A 34 9.24 -5.07 14.40
N THR A 35 8.20 -5.79 14.81
CA THR A 35 7.22 -5.29 15.77
C THR A 35 6.62 -6.40 16.63
N GLY A 36 6.24 -6.06 17.86
CA GLY A 36 5.42 -6.91 18.75
C GLY A 36 3.92 -6.79 18.50
N ALA A 37 3.50 -5.83 17.67
CA ALA A 37 2.10 -5.61 17.31
C ALA A 37 1.54 -6.80 16.53
N ARG A 38 0.30 -7.18 16.80
CA ARG A 38 -0.42 -8.27 16.12
C ARG A 38 -1.80 -7.81 15.69
N PRO A 39 -2.36 -8.38 14.60
CA PRO A 39 -3.75 -8.14 14.24
C PRO A 39 -4.66 -8.42 15.45
N PRO A 40 -5.64 -7.54 15.74
CA PRO A 40 -6.60 -7.76 16.81
C PRO A 40 -7.43 -9.00 16.51
N ARG A 41 -7.68 -9.84 17.52
CA ARG A 41 -8.45 -11.09 17.37
C ARG A 41 -9.88 -10.95 17.85
N THR A 42 -10.15 -9.92 18.63
CA THR A 42 -11.48 -9.59 19.15
C THR A 42 -11.93 -8.22 18.64
N VAL A 43 -13.24 -8.09 18.42
CA VAL A 43 -13.90 -6.83 18.08
C VAL A 43 -15.08 -6.64 19.03
N PRO A 44 -15.02 -5.67 19.97
CA PRO A 44 -13.89 -4.77 20.25
C PRO A 44 -12.67 -5.49 20.82
N LEU A 45 -11.50 -4.85 20.72
CA LEU A 45 -10.22 -5.38 21.22
C LEU A 45 -10.27 -5.60 22.74
N ALA A 46 -10.06 -6.83 23.18
CA ALA A 46 -9.99 -7.18 24.60
C ALA A 46 -8.79 -6.53 25.30
N LEU A 47 -8.94 -6.20 26.58
CA LEU A 47 -7.88 -5.57 27.37
C LEU A 47 -6.68 -6.52 27.54
N GLU A 48 -6.94 -7.81 27.68
CA GLU A 48 -5.95 -8.88 27.77
C GLU A 48 -5.11 -8.96 26.50
N GLU A 49 -5.73 -8.84 25.32
CA GLU A 49 -5.03 -8.79 24.03
C GLU A 49 -4.13 -7.56 23.95
N THR A 50 -4.61 -6.41 24.44
CA THR A 50 -3.81 -5.17 24.49
C THR A 50 -2.58 -5.33 25.37
N ARG A 51 -2.71 -5.98 26.54
CA ARG A 51 -1.57 -6.26 27.43
C ARG A 51 -0.58 -7.23 26.81
N GLN A 52 -1.07 -8.24 26.10
CA GLN A 52 -0.21 -9.22 25.42
C GLN A 52 0.65 -8.58 24.33
N MET A 53 0.16 -7.55 23.63
CA MET A 53 0.94 -6.84 22.60
C MET A 53 2.26 -6.27 23.14
N PHE A 54 2.31 -5.82 24.40
CA PHE A 54 3.53 -5.31 25.03
C PHE A 54 4.52 -6.40 25.45
N THR A 55 4.06 -7.66 25.53
CA THR A 55 4.88 -8.81 25.92
C THR A 55 5.34 -9.66 24.74
N ASN A 56 4.75 -9.45 23.56
CA ASN A 56 5.09 -10.23 22.38
C ASN A 56 6.53 -9.96 21.94
N PRO A 57 7.29 -11.01 21.56
CA PRO A 57 8.61 -10.80 20.97
C PRO A 57 8.47 -10.04 19.64
N PRO A 58 9.38 -9.10 19.34
CA PRO A 58 9.46 -8.48 18.03
C PRO A 58 9.57 -9.55 16.95
N GLN A 59 8.76 -9.44 15.91
CA GLN A 59 8.82 -10.30 14.74
C GLN A 59 8.78 -9.45 13.47
N PRO A 60 9.39 -9.93 12.37
CA PRO A 60 9.27 -9.29 11.07
C PRO A 60 7.81 -9.16 10.68
N MET A 61 7.42 -7.98 10.21
CA MET A 61 6.12 -7.69 9.64
C MET A 61 6.31 -7.24 8.19
N SER A 62 5.59 -7.88 7.28
CA SER A 62 5.62 -7.49 5.87
C SER A 62 4.71 -6.29 5.63
N ILE A 63 5.27 -5.21 5.11
CA ILE A 63 4.55 -4.06 4.56
C ILE A 63 4.74 -3.96 3.04
N ALA A 64 5.24 -5.04 2.42
CA ALA A 64 5.57 -5.08 0.99
C ALA A 64 4.45 -4.57 0.06
N PRO A 65 3.15 -4.86 0.30
CA PRO A 65 2.08 -4.32 -0.53
C PRO A 65 2.04 -2.78 -0.58
N PHE A 66 2.53 -2.10 0.46
CA PHE A 66 2.52 -0.64 0.57
C PHE A 66 3.84 0.02 0.17
N ILE A 67 4.90 -0.75 -0.08
CA ILE A 67 6.24 -0.20 -0.39
C ILE A 67 6.24 0.65 -1.65
N THR A 68 5.46 0.27 -2.66
CA THR A 68 5.33 1.07 -3.90
C THR A 68 4.74 2.45 -3.61
N GLU A 69 3.67 2.53 -2.81
CA GLU A 69 3.12 3.82 -2.38
C GLU A 69 4.14 4.59 -1.53
N LEU A 70 4.74 3.93 -0.54
CA LEU A 70 5.64 4.58 0.41
C LEU A 70 6.88 5.16 -0.28
N THR A 71 7.52 4.41 -1.18
CA THR A 71 8.72 4.87 -1.92
C THR A 71 8.38 5.97 -2.93
N THR A 72 7.21 5.89 -3.57
CA THR A 72 6.69 6.96 -4.43
C THR A 72 6.49 8.26 -3.64
N LEU A 73 5.81 8.18 -2.49
CA LEU A 73 5.58 9.33 -1.63
C LEU A 73 6.88 9.85 -1.01
N ALA A 74 7.81 8.97 -0.63
CA ALA A 74 9.11 9.39 -0.12
C ALA A 74 9.87 10.21 -1.16
N SER A 75 9.88 9.78 -2.43
CA SER A 75 10.48 10.57 -3.53
C SER A 75 9.87 11.98 -3.64
N ILE A 76 8.56 12.11 -3.45
CA ILE A 76 7.84 13.39 -3.49
C ILE A 76 8.14 14.26 -2.25
N TRP A 77 8.05 13.69 -1.05
CA TRP A 77 8.03 14.44 0.21
C TRP A 77 9.41 14.66 0.82
N LEU A 78 10.40 13.81 0.57
CA LEU A 78 11.72 13.92 1.21
C LEU A 78 12.38 15.30 1.05
N PRO A 79 12.36 15.95 -0.14
CA PRO A 79 12.90 17.30 -0.27
C PRO A 79 12.24 18.34 0.62
N ALA A 80 11.00 18.10 1.07
CA ALA A 80 10.27 18.98 1.97
C ALA A 80 10.49 18.65 3.45
N LEU A 81 10.98 17.45 3.80
CA LEU A 81 11.08 17.00 5.21
C LEU A 81 12.20 17.69 6.01
N ASN A 82 13.05 18.52 5.39
CA ASN A 82 14.17 19.22 6.04
C ASN A 82 15.09 18.30 6.87
N PHE A 83 15.16 17.01 6.51
CA PHE A 83 16.14 16.05 6.98
C PHE A 83 16.41 15.00 5.90
N GLY A 84 17.61 14.43 5.92
CA GLY A 84 18.00 13.33 5.04
C GLY A 84 17.76 11.97 5.69
N LEU A 85 17.71 10.93 4.87
CA LEU A 85 17.75 9.56 5.36
C LEU A 85 19.18 9.19 5.76
N LEU A 86 19.31 8.23 6.67
CA LEU A 86 20.58 7.59 7.02
C LEU A 86 20.78 6.32 6.20
N SER A 87 19.68 5.61 5.90
CA SER A 87 19.65 4.38 5.12
C SER A 87 18.41 4.35 4.21
N GLY A 88 18.38 3.47 3.21
CA GLY A 88 17.19 3.27 2.36
C GLY A 88 17.07 4.20 1.14
N HIS A 89 18.04 5.09 0.90
CA HIS A 89 18.07 5.94 -0.31
C HIS A 89 17.95 5.14 -1.61
N ALA A 90 18.57 3.95 -1.67
CA ALA A 90 18.53 3.09 -2.85
C ALA A 90 17.13 2.55 -3.16
N ALA A 91 16.22 2.50 -2.19
CA ALA A 91 14.85 2.07 -2.39
C ALA A 91 13.97 3.15 -3.06
N ILE A 92 14.40 4.42 -2.97
CA ILE A 92 13.63 5.58 -3.42
C ILE A 92 14.01 5.90 -4.86
N PRO A 93 13.03 5.88 -5.80
CA PRO A 93 13.30 6.28 -7.17
C PRO A 93 13.55 7.79 -7.26
N PRO A 94 14.33 8.24 -8.26
CA PRO A 94 14.45 9.68 -8.54
C PRO A 94 13.07 10.28 -8.87
N GLN A 95 12.87 11.56 -8.56
CA GLN A 95 11.60 12.25 -8.82
C GLN A 95 11.20 12.23 -10.31
N THR A 96 12.17 12.24 -11.22
CA THR A 96 11.96 12.10 -12.67
C THR A 96 11.32 10.76 -13.05
N GLY A 97 11.44 9.75 -12.20
CA GLY A 97 10.79 8.46 -12.34
C GLY A 97 9.42 8.37 -11.67
N ILE A 98 8.86 9.47 -11.15
CA ILE A 98 7.51 9.52 -10.59
C ILE A 98 6.56 10.13 -11.62
N ARG A 99 5.50 9.38 -11.95
CA ARG A 99 4.48 9.79 -12.92
C ARG A 99 3.08 9.71 -12.33
N LYS A 100 2.20 10.54 -12.86
CA LYS A 100 0.78 10.52 -12.55
C LYS A 100 0.06 9.65 -13.56
N TYR A 101 -0.74 8.71 -13.08
CA TYR A 101 -1.53 7.84 -13.92
C TYR A 101 -3.02 8.06 -13.65
N GLY A 102 -3.83 7.81 -14.67
CA GLY A 102 -5.28 7.85 -14.62
C GLY A 102 -5.87 6.52 -15.10
N MET A 103 -6.87 6.02 -14.40
CA MET A 103 -7.63 4.82 -14.78
C MET A 103 -9.13 5.10 -14.64
N VAL A 104 -9.93 4.57 -15.57
CA VAL A 104 -11.39 4.69 -15.54
C VAL A 104 -11.98 3.41 -15.01
N PHE A 105 -12.86 3.52 -14.02
CA PHE A 105 -13.54 2.37 -13.42
C PHE A 105 -14.99 2.30 -13.90
N GLY A 106 -15.51 1.08 -13.99
CA GLY A 106 -16.88 0.79 -14.37
C GLY A 106 -17.89 1.22 -13.31
N ASN A 107 -18.82 0.35 -12.93
CA ASN A 107 -19.73 0.65 -11.82
C ASN A 107 -18.93 0.65 -10.51
N VAL A 108 -18.99 1.78 -9.80
CA VAL A 108 -18.43 1.93 -8.46
C VAL A 108 -19.60 1.97 -7.48
N GLU A 109 -19.61 1.06 -6.53
CA GLU A 109 -20.55 1.06 -5.43
C GLU A 109 -20.35 2.33 -4.61
N THR A 110 -21.38 3.17 -4.57
CA THR A 110 -21.33 4.44 -3.83
C THR A 110 -21.96 4.36 -2.44
N ARG A 111 -22.35 3.17 -2.00
CA ARG A 111 -22.87 2.96 -0.65
C ARG A 111 -21.75 3.27 0.36
N ASN A 112 -22.00 4.18 1.28
CA ASN A 112 -21.06 4.60 2.35
C ASN A 112 -19.75 5.29 1.93
N VAL A 113 -19.67 5.86 0.71
CA VAL A 113 -18.43 6.53 0.21
C VAL A 113 -17.90 7.62 1.16
N TYR A 114 -18.78 8.26 1.93
CA TYR A 114 -18.40 9.36 2.83
C TYR A 114 -17.84 8.91 4.19
N ASN A 115 -18.01 7.64 4.57
CA ASN A 115 -17.62 7.14 5.89
C ASN A 115 -16.43 6.17 5.86
N CYS A 116 -15.98 5.76 4.67
CA CYS A 116 -14.93 4.75 4.51
C CYS A 116 -13.71 5.34 3.79
N ALA A 117 -12.52 5.03 4.28
CA ALA A 117 -11.29 5.25 3.52
C ALA A 117 -11.23 4.22 2.38
N HIS A 118 -10.73 4.61 1.21
CA HIS A 118 -10.67 3.74 0.04
C HIS A 118 -9.23 3.64 -0.46
N ALA A 119 -8.88 2.50 -1.04
CA ALA A 119 -7.58 2.26 -1.65
C ALA A 119 -7.72 1.65 -3.06
N LEU A 120 -6.75 1.98 -3.91
CA LEU A 120 -6.51 1.24 -5.15
C LEU A 120 -5.66 0.03 -4.83
N VAL A 121 -6.13 -1.16 -5.19
CA VAL A 121 -5.43 -2.42 -5.00
C VAL A 121 -5.10 -3.00 -6.37
N PHE A 122 -3.80 -3.07 -6.65
CA PHE A 122 -3.22 -3.68 -7.83
C PHE A 122 -2.84 -5.11 -7.48
N VAL A 123 -3.29 -6.05 -8.29
CA VAL A 123 -3.05 -7.48 -8.06
C VAL A 123 -2.57 -8.15 -9.33
N ASP A 124 -1.48 -8.89 -9.23
CA ASP A 124 -0.99 -9.76 -10.28
C ASP A 124 -1.78 -11.06 -10.29
N ARG A 125 -2.50 -11.33 -11.39
CA ARG A 125 -3.33 -12.52 -11.46
C ARG A 125 -2.54 -13.82 -11.51
N GLU A 126 -1.34 -13.82 -12.07
CA GLU A 126 -0.57 -15.06 -12.20
C GLU A 126 0.10 -15.48 -10.89
N ILE A 127 0.39 -14.52 -10.02
CA ILE A 127 1.05 -14.79 -8.73
C ILE A 127 0.00 -15.12 -7.67
N THR A 128 -1.10 -14.36 -7.67
CA THR A 128 -2.09 -14.41 -6.61
C THR A 128 -3.13 -15.52 -6.85
N PHE A 129 -3.40 -15.90 -8.09
CA PHE A 129 -4.45 -16.88 -8.41
C PHE A 129 -3.84 -18.26 -8.63
N HIS A 130 -4.15 -19.16 -7.70
CA HIS A 130 -4.12 -20.61 -7.91
C HIS A 130 -5.54 -21.22 -7.77
N SER A 131 -6.60 -20.41 -7.69
CA SER A 131 -7.98 -20.89 -7.53
C SER A 131 -8.97 -20.18 -8.46
N ASP A 132 -10.03 -20.91 -8.84
CA ASP A 132 -11.18 -20.46 -9.66
C ASP A 132 -12.08 -19.41 -8.97
N VAL A 133 -11.60 -18.72 -7.92
CA VAL A 133 -12.41 -17.80 -7.12
C VAL A 133 -12.48 -16.43 -7.82
N PRO A 134 -13.69 -15.90 -8.10
CA PRO A 134 -13.85 -14.55 -8.63
C PRO A 134 -13.26 -13.50 -7.68
N VAL A 135 -12.63 -12.46 -8.26
CA VAL A 135 -11.91 -11.40 -7.52
C VAL A 135 -12.78 -10.72 -6.46
N GLU A 136 -14.08 -10.65 -6.71
CA GLU A 136 -15.10 -10.06 -5.84
C GLU A 136 -15.24 -10.78 -4.50
N HIS A 137 -14.90 -12.07 -4.44
CA HIS A 137 -15.02 -12.93 -3.27
C HIS A 137 -13.67 -13.17 -2.58
N TRP A 138 -12.67 -12.37 -2.90
CA TRP A 138 -11.33 -12.55 -2.38
C TRP A 138 -11.24 -12.20 -0.89
N PRO A 139 -10.61 -13.05 -0.08
CA PRO A 139 -10.37 -12.76 1.33
C PRO A 139 -9.16 -11.82 1.47
N LEU A 140 -9.22 -10.62 0.86
CA LEU A 140 -8.10 -9.67 0.85
C LEU A 140 -7.66 -9.32 2.27
N ARG A 141 -8.61 -9.21 3.22
CA ARG A 141 -8.31 -9.06 4.64
C ARG A 141 -7.40 -10.17 5.19
N GLU A 142 -7.67 -11.44 4.84
CA GLU A 142 -6.83 -12.56 5.28
C GLU A 142 -5.47 -12.54 4.58
N ILE A 143 -5.45 -12.22 3.29
CA ILE A 143 -4.21 -12.11 2.51
C ILE A 143 -3.32 -11.03 3.11
N MET A 144 -3.89 -9.87 3.46
CA MET A 144 -3.17 -8.74 4.07
C MET A 144 -2.82 -8.97 5.55
N SER A 145 -3.45 -9.94 6.21
CA SER A 145 -3.23 -10.21 7.64
C SER A 145 -2.01 -11.08 7.85
N ASP A 146 -1.06 -10.57 8.63
CA ASP A 146 0.14 -11.29 9.05
C ASP A 146 -0.07 -12.02 10.39
N ASP A 147 -1.13 -12.84 10.49
CA ASP A 147 -1.43 -13.60 11.73
C ASP A 147 -0.53 -14.83 11.86
N GLU A 148 0.15 -14.93 13.01
CA GLU A 148 1.12 -15.96 13.35
C GLU A 148 0.56 -17.38 13.37
N ARG A 149 -0.74 -17.56 13.65
CA ARG A 149 -1.33 -18.91 13.82
C ARG A 149 -1.27 -19.74 12.53
N ASP A 150 -1.33 -19.08 11.37
CA ASP A 150 -1.28 -19.72 10.05
C ASP A 150 0.06 -19.54 9.32
N ARG A 151 1.02 -18.80 9.91
CA ARG A 151 2.32 -18.50 9.31
C ARG A 151 3.04 -19.75 8.78
N ARG A 152 3.07 -20.85 9.53
CA ARG A 152 3.79 -22.07 9.12
C ARG A 152 3.16 -22.81 7.93
N LYS A 153 1.87 -22.57 7.63
CA LYS A 153 1.14 -23.30 6.57
C LYS A 153 0.94 -22.45 5.30
N ARG A 154 0.88 -21.12 5.42
CA ARG A 154 0.58 -20.19 4.29
C ARG A 154 1.81 -19.41 3.78
N GLN A 155 2.93 -19.44 4.51
CA GLN A 155 4.12 -18.58 4.33
C GLN A 155 4.61 -18.36 2.89
N PRO A 156 4.87 -19.40 2.06
CA PRO A 156 5.56 -19.19 0.80
C PRO A 156 4.72 -18.39 -0.21
N LEU A 157 3.40 -18.66 -0.21
CA LEU A 157 2.47 -18.03 -1.14
C LEU A 157 2.09 -16.63 -0.66
N THR A 158 1.87 -16.43 0.65
CA THR A 158 1.57 -15.10 1.20
C THR A 158 2.75 -14.14 1.06
N ASP A 159 3.98 -14.60 1.32
CA ASP A 159 5.17 -13.75 1.20
C ASP A 159 5.43 -13.34 -0.26
N ARG A 160 5.28 -14.30 -1.19
CA ARG A 160 5.41 -14.02 -2.62
C ARG A 160 4.31 -13.08 -3.11
N THR A 161 3.07 -13.32 -2.70
CA THR A 161 1.91 -12.47 -3.04
C THR A 161 2.13 -11.04 -2.51
N HIS A 162 2.60 -10.89 -1.27
CA HIS A 162 2.90 -9.58 -0.69
C HIS A 162 3.99 -8.82 -1.42
N ARG A 163 5.06 -9.53 -1.83
CA ARG A 163 6.25 -8.90 -2.42
C ARG A 163 6.11 -8.63 -3.91
N GLU A 164 5.48 -9.53 -4.63
CA GLU A 164 5.45 -9.53 -6.10
C GLU A 164 4.05 -9.38 -6.66
N GLY A 165 3.02 -9.78 -5.91
CA GLY A 165 1.64 -9.89 -6.41
C GLY A 165 0.71 -8.76 -6.02
N LEU A 166 1.11 -7.85 -5.13
CA LEU A 166 0.24 -6.81 -4.57
C LEU A 166 0.91 -5.44 -4.52
N HIS A 167 0.18 -4.41 -4.94
CA HIS A 167 0.46 -3.03 -4.59
C HIS A 167 -0.83 -2.33 -4.11
N VAL A 168 -0.75 -1.67 -2.96
CA VAL A 168 -1.88 -0.95 -2.35
C VAL A 168 -1.55 0.54 -2.30
N LEU A 169 -2.46 1.36 -2.82
CA LEU A 169 -2.34 2.81 -2.86
C LEU A 169 -3.52 3.46 -2.17
N SER A 170 -3.24 4.11 -1.05
CA SER A 170 -4.23 4.87 -0.27
C SER A 170 -4.25 6.36 -0.62
N THR A 171 -3.26 6.88 -1.36
CA THR A 171 -3.16 8.28 -1.77
C THR A 171 -3.50 8.43 -3.26
N TRP A 172 -4.75 8.81 -3.54
CA TRP A 172 -5.28 8.95 -4.89
C TRP A 172 -6.45 9.95 -4.89
N THR A 173 -6.89 10.35 -6.08
CA THR A 173 -8.07 11.21 -6.28
C THR A 173 -9.07 10.52 -7.18
N TYR A 174 -10.36 10.68 -6.90
CA TYR A 174 -11.43 10.15 -7.72
C TYR A 174 -12.32 11.27 -8.26
N ARG A 175 -12.62 11.22 -9.56
CA ARG A 175 -13.61 12.10 -10.20
C ARG A 175 -14.85 11.27 -10.52
N THR A 176 -15.96 11.57 -9.86
CA THR A 176 -17.23 10.83 -9.99
C THR A 176 -17.85 10.93 -11.38
N GLU A 177 -17.82 12.12 -12.01
CA GLU A 177 -18.42 12.35 -13.34
C GLU A 177 -17.83 11.45 -14.43
N GLY A 178 -16.50 11.28 -14.42
CA GLY A 178 -15.77 10.46 -15.39
C GLY A 178 -15.36 9.08 -14.86
N ARG A 179 -15.72 8.77 -13.60
CA ARG A 179 -15.31 7.57 -12.86
C ARG A 179 -13.80 7.31 -12.91
N GLU A 180 -13.05 8.39 -12.85
CA GLU A 180 -11.61 8.39 -13.09
C GLU A 180 -10.86 8.46 -11.76
N ALA A 181 -10.04 7.46 -11.48
CA ALA A 181 -9.04 7.53 -10.42
C ALA A 181 -7.74 8.08 -11.01
N ALA A 182 -7.10 8.99 -10.30
CA ALA A 182 -5.75 9.45 -10.61
C ALA A 182 -4.84 9.30 -9.39
N PHE A 183 -3.61 8.83 -9.61
CA PHE A 183 -2.65 8.52 -8.55
C PHE A 183 -1.22 8.73 -9.05
N TRP A 184 -0.30 8.93 -8.10
CA TRP A 184 1.13 8.99 -8.38
C TRP A 184 1.75 7.61 -8.16
N MET A 185 2.63 7.19 -9.07
CA MET A 185 3.38 5.95 -8.93
C MET A 185 4.72 6.05 -9.64
N ARG A 186 5.71 5.34 -9.12
CA ARG A 186 7.00 5.12 -9.78
C ARG A 186 6.86 4.40 -11.12
N GLU A 187 7.54 4.92 -12.14
CA GLU A 187 7.43 4.52 -13.54
C GLU A 187 7.96 3.11 -13.80
N ASP A 188 9.02 2.70 -13.10
CA ASP A 188 9.59 1.36 -13.18
C ASP A 188 8.56 0.28 -12.80
N VAL A 189 7.82 0.48 -11.72
CA VAL A 189 6.75 -0.46 -11.30
C VAL A 189 5.60 -0.46 -12.30
N MET A 190 5.10 0.72 -12.71
CA MET A 190 3.99 0.79 -13.66
C MET A 190 4.36 0.17 -15.01
N ARG A 191 5.57 0.42 -15.53
CA ARG A 191 6.07 -0.23 -16.75
C ARG A 191 6.16 -1.75 -16.60
N GLY A 192 6.59 -2.24 -15.44
CA GLY A 192 6.62 -3.67 -15.13
C GLY A 192 5.23 -4.29 -15.17
N MET A 193 4.24 -3.65 -14.54
CA MET A 193 2.84 -4.12 -14.56
C MET A 193 2.27 -4.14 -15.98
N LEU A 194 2.45 -3.05 -16.73
CA LEU A 194 1.98 -2.92 -18.11
C LEU A 194 2.64 -3.94 -19.06
N ALA A 195 3.93 -4.23 -18.87
CA ALA A 195 4.66 -5.18 -19.69
C ALA A 195 4.20 -6.62 -19.46
N LYS A 196 3.80 -6.96 -18.23
CA LYS A 196 3.32 -8.29 -17.88
C LYS A 196 1.87 -8.53 -18.33
N GLY A 197 1.01 -7.51 -18.24
CA GLY A 197 -0.40 -7.60 -18.68
C GLY A 197 -1.30 -8.52 -17.85
N SER A 198 -0.77 -9.12 -16.78
CA SER A 198 -1.52 -9.94 -15.81
C SER A 198 -2.07 -9.13 -14.62
N TRP A 199 -1.76 -7.84 -14.55
CA TRP A 199 -2.10 -6.98 -13.42
C TRP A 199 -3.48 -6.36 -13.55
N TRP A 200 -4.22 -6.33 -12.46
CA TRP A 200 -5.56 -5.73 -12.41
C TRP A 200 -5.64 -4.75 -11.25
N CYS A 201 -6.34 -3.64 -11.44
CA CYS A 201 -6.57 -2.63 -10.42
C CYS A 201 -8.05 -2.61 -10.04
N SER A 202 -8.37 -2.50 -8.75
CA SER A 202 -9.73 -2.38 -8.24
C SER A 202 -9.78 -1.38 -7.08
N ILE A 203 -10.95 -0.82 -6.82
CA ILE A 203 -11.18 0.07 -5.67
C ILE A 203 -11.69 -0.81 -4.53
N TRP A 204 -11.06 -0.70 -3.36
CA TRP A 204 -11.45 -1.44 -2.16
C TRP A 204 -11.71 -0.48 -1.01
N SER A 205 -12.63 -0.87 -0.13
CA SER A 205 -12.81 -0.21 1.16
C SER A 205 -11.64 -0.60 2.08
N PHE A 206 -11.01 0.38 2.70
CA PHE A 206 -9.81 0.18 3.51
C PHE A 206 -10.11 -0.35 4.92
N ASP A 207 -11.36 -0.24 5.37
CA ASP A 207 -11.86 -0.71 6.66
C ASP A 207 -12.31 -2.18 6.63
N SER A 208 -13.20 -2.52 5.69
CA SER A 208 -13.77 -3.85 5.53
C SER A 208 -12.95 -4.75 4.60
N TRP A 209 -12.13 -4.16 3.71
CA TRP A 209 -11.52 -4.86 2.57
C TRP A 209 -12.57 -5.51 1.68
N GLU A 210 -13.65 -4.79 1.41
CA GLU A 210 -14.65 -5.15 0.40
C GLU A 210 -14.39 -4.41 -0.91
N MET A 211 -14.63 -5.07 -2.04
CA MET A 211 -14.43 -4.47 -3.35
C MET A 211 -15.58 -3.50 -3.65
N MET A 212 -15.22 -2.27 -3.98
CA MET A 212 -16.16 -1.19 -4.30
C MET A 212 -16.31 -0.98 -5.80
N ALA A 213 -15.35 -1.42 -6.61
CA ALA A 213 -15.42 -1.30 -8.07
C ALA A 213 -14.85 -2.54 -8.74
N SER A 214 -15.51 -2.98 -9.81
CA SER A 214 -15.03 -4.10 -10.63
C SER A 214 -13.59 -3.86 -11.09
N PRO A 215 -12.77 -4.91 -11.14
CA PRO A 215 -11.36 -4.77 -11.47
C PRO A 215 -11.20 -4.38 -12.94
N VAL A 216 -10.23 -3.50 -13.21
CA VAL A 216 -9.83 -3.02 -14.54
C VAL A 216 -8.43 -3.57 -14.84
N ASN A 217 -8.22 -4.04 -16.06
CA ASN A 217 -6.92 -4.57 -16.46
C ASN A 217 -5.88 -3.43 -16.59
N VAL A 218 -4.67 -3.64 -16.08
CA VAL A 218 -3.57 -2.67 -16.13
C VAL A 218 -2.82 -2.87 -17.45
N ILE A 219 -3.43 -2.37 -18.53
CA ILE A 219 -2.89 -2.38 -19.90
C ILE A 219 -2.80 -0.95 -20.45
N ARG A 220 -2.08 -0.77 -21.56
CA ARG A 220 -1.79 0.56 -22.12
C ARG A 220 -3.04 1.31 -22.56
N GLU A 221 -4.07 0.57 -22.95
CA GLU A 221 -5.36 1.11 -23.41
C GLU A 221 -6.19 1.67 -22.24
N GLU A 222 -6.02 1.13 -21.04
CA GLU A 222 -6.81 1.46 -19.84
C GLU A 222 -6.09 2.43 -18.90
N VAL A 223 -4.75 2.46 -18.94
CA VAL A 223 -3.91 3.33 -18.11
C VAL A 223 -3.43 4.54 -18.91
N ARG A 224 -3.87 5.73 -18.50
CA ARG A 224 -3.41 7.00 -19.09
C ARG A 224 -2.26 7.57 -18.30
N ASP A 225 -1.18 7.95 -18.98
CA ASP A 225 -0.11 8.75 -18.41
C ASP A 225 -0.50 10.23 -18.42
N LEU A 226 -0.65 10.81 -17.22
CA LEU A 226 -1.07 12.19 -17.00
C LEU A 226 0.12 13.14 -16.80
N GLY A 227 1.36 12.64 -16.87
CA GLY A 227 2.56 13.46 -16.83
C GLY A 227 3.50 13.17 -15.66
N VAL A 228 4.61 13.90 -15.63
CA VAL A 228 5.68 13.78 -14.63
C VAL A 228 5.42 14.65 -13.40
N TRP A 229 6.03 14.29 -12.27
CA TRP A 229 6.10 15.16 -11.11
C TRP A 229 7.04 16.34 -11.42
N VAL A 230 6.57 17.57 -11.18
CA VAL A 230 7.30 18.84 -11.42
C VAL A 230 7.44 19.59 -10.10
#